data_AF-A0A963C7F0-F1
#
_entry.id   AF-A0A963C7F0-F1
#
_cell.length_a   1.000
_cell.length_b   1.000
_cell.length_c   1.000
_cell.angle_alpha   90.00
_cell.angle_beta   90.00
_cell.angle_gamma   90.00
#
_symmetry.space_group_name_H-M   'P 1'
#
loop_
_entity.id
_entity.type
_entity.pdbx_description
1 polymer ?
#
loop_
_entity_poly.entity_id
_entity_poly.type
_entity_poly.pdbx_seq_one_letter_code
_entity_poly.pdbx_strand_id
1 'polypeptide(L)'
;MQPTHSSRRILLPVRQWFILFSLAVAFFLNLIPVGSAVGLPDWVALVLAFWSVREPRRLGMGTAFVVGLMMDVASGSVMGQHPLAYLLLSYAAG
;
A
#
# COMPACT_ATOMS: atom_id res chain seq x y z
N MET A 1 28.90 -33.54 13.70
CA MET A 1 28.64 -32.18 14.19
C MET A 1 27.47 -31.62 13.41
N GLN A 2 26.29 -31.53 14.02
CA GLN A 2 25.06 -31.04 13.38
C GLN A 2 25.07 -29.51 13.36
N PRO A 3 24.81 -28.84 12.21
CA PRO A 3 24.68 -27.38 12.19
C PRO A 3 23.42 -26.97 12.95
N THR A 4 23.61 -26.19 14.00
CA THR A 4 22.60 -25.60 14.87
C THR A 4 21.67 -24.66 14.10
N HIS A 5 20.36 -24.89 14.24
CA HIS A 5 19.19 -24.06 13.94
C HIS A 5 19.46 -22.57 13.64
N SER A 6 19.67 -22.22 12.37
CA SER A 6 19.68 -20.82 11.91
C SER A 6 18.24 -20.33 11.65
N SER A 7 17.72 -19.55 12.60
CA SER A 7 16.79 -18.43 12.42
C SER A 7 15.65 -18.54 11.39
N ARG A 8 14.62 -19.34 11.70
CA ARG A 8 13.30 -19.28 11.01
C ARG A 8 12.47 -18.04 11.38
N ARG A 9 12.97 -17.14 12.24
CA ARG A 9 12.28 -15.87 12.64
C ARG A 9 12.21 -14.83 11.52
N ILE A 10 13.01 -14.96 10.46
CA ILE A 10 13.05 -14.05 9.31
C ILE A 10 11.87 -14.32 8.35
N LEU A 11 11.17 -15.45 8.51
CA LEU A 11 9.97 -15.83 7.76
C LEU A 11 8.68 -15.59 8.56
N LEU A 12 8.72 -14.78 9.63
CA LEU A 12 7.50 -14.43 10.32
C LEU A 12 6.73 -13.47 9.41
N PRO A 13 5.54 -13.88 8.93
CA PRO A 13 4.76 -13.04 8.05
C PRO A 13 4.44 -11.72 8.72
N VAL A 14 4.59 -10.62 8.00
CA VAL A 14 4.17 -9.32 8.50
C VAL A 14 2.69 -9.41 8.87
N ARG A 15 2.38 -8.95 10.09
CA ARG A 15 1.01 -8.91 10.61
C ARG A 15 0.20 -7.97 9.73
N GLN A 16 -0.88 -8.46 9.11
CA GLN A 16 -1.74 -7.69 8.19
C GLN A 16 -2.26 -6.38 8.79
N TRP A 17 -2.43 -6.33 10.11
CA TRP A 17 -2.84 -5.11 10.80
C TRP A 17 -1.80 -3.99 10.72
N PHE A 18 -0.51 -4.31 10.65
CA PHE A 18 0.56 -3.31 10.49
C PHE A 18 0.55 -2.68 9.09
N ILE A 19 0.26 -3.50 8.08
CA ILE A 19 0.04 -3.05 6.71
C ILE A 19 -1.16 -2.11 6.65
N LEU A 20 -2.33 -2.53 7.19
CA LEU A 20 -3.53 -1.71 7.22
C LEU A 20 -3.29 -0.38 7.96
N PHE A 21 -2.57 -0.44 9.08
CA PHE A 21 -2.21 0.74 9.84
C PHE A 21 -1.34 1.70 9.01
N SER A 22 -0.31 1.20 8.31
CA SER A 22 0.52 2.04 7.44
C SER A 22 -0.25 2.64 6.26
N LEU A 23 -1.22 1.91 5.70
CA LEU A 23 -2.12 2.42 4.66
C LEU A 23 -3.05 3.49 5.20
N ALA A 24 -3.61 3.29 6.39
CA ALA A 24 -4.44 4.30 7.05
C ALA A 24 -3.64 5.58 7.30
N VAL A 25 -2.41 5.45 7.82
CA VAL A 25 -1.50 6.60 8.00
C VAL A 25 -1.22 7.30 6.68
N ALA A 26 -0.90 6.57 5.61
CA ALA A 26 -0.68 7.14 4.27
C ALA A 26 -1.93 7.86 3.72
N PHE A 27 -3.11 7.30 3.96
CA PHE A 27 -4.39 7.90 3.59
C PHE A 27 -4.63 9.22 4.32
N PHE A 28 -4.42 9.25 5.64
CA PHE A 28 -4.52 10.50 6.41
C PHE A 28 -3.47 11.52 5.97
N LEU A 29 -2.24 11.10 5.65
CA LEU A 29 -1.22 11.99 5.10
C LEU A 29 -1.63 12.58 3.75
N ASN A 30 -2.25 11.79 2.88
CA ASN A 30 -2.72 12.27 1.58
C ASN A 30 -3.95 13.20 1.73
N LEU A 31 -4.75 13.01 2.78
CA LEU A 31 -5.88 13.88 3.10
C LEU A 31 -5.48 15.25 3.66
N ILE A 32 -4.25 15.40 4.16
CA ILE A 32 -3.73 16.71 4.58
C ILE A 32 -3.41 17.50 3.29
N PRO A 33 -4.10 18.62 3.02
CA PRO A 33 -3.81 19.46 1.87
C PRO A 33 -2.54 20.25 2.16
N VAL A 34 -1.38 19.59 2.09
CA VAL A 34 -0.07 20.23 2.01
C VAL A 34 -0.03 20.96 0.67
N GLY A 35 -0.48 22.21 0.70
CA GLY A 35 -0.92 23.02 -0.43
C GLY A 35 -0.27 22.68 -1.77
N SER A 36 -1.05 22.04 -2.65
CA SER A 36 -0.87 21.95 -4.12
C SER A 36 0.58 22.03 -4.61
N ALA A 37 1.50 21.32 -3.97
CA ALA A 37 2.86 21.24 -4.44
C ALA A 37 2.83 20.16 -5.53
N VAL A 38 2.88 20.62 -6.79
CA VAL A 38 2.83 19.84 -8.03
C VAL A 38 3.86 18.68 -8.11
N GLY A 39 4.72 18.53 -7.11
CA GLY A 39 5.72 17.46 -7.01
C GLY A 39 5.58 16.50 -5.82
N LEU A 40 4.49 16.54 -5.03
CA LEU A 40 4.31 15.56 -3.95
C LEU A 40 3.83 14.22 -4.53
N PRO A 41 4.61 13.14 -4.40
CA PRO A 41 4.17 11.82 -4.82
C PRO A 41 3.01 11.36 -3.93
N ASP A 42 2.09 10.59 -4.51
CA ASP A 42 0.99 9.98 -3.79
C ASP A 42 1.51 9.01 -2.71
N TRP A 43 1.33 9.40 -1.45
CA TRP A 43 1.78 8.62 -0.28
C TRP A 43 1.12 7.25 -0.22
N VAL A 44 -0.15 7.15 -0.62
CA VAL A 44 -0.90 5.90 -0.63
C VAL A 44 -0.32 4.99 -1.71
N ALA A 45 -0.04 5.53 -2.90
CA ALA A 45 0.61 4.79 -3.97
C ALA A 45 2.01 4.27 -3.58
N LEU A 46 2.80 5.10 -2.89
CA LEU A 46 4.15 4.72 -2.41
C LEU A 46 4.10 3.58 -1.40
N VAL A 47 3.21 3.68 -0.40
CA VAL A 47 3.03 2.64 0.61
C VAL A 47 2.50 1.37 -0.02
N LEU A 48 1.54 1.46 -0.95
CA LEU A 48 1.07 0.32 -1.74
C LEU A 48 2.21 -0.33 -2.52
N ALA A 49 3.01 0.43 -3.27
CA ALA A 49 4.12 -0.10 -4.07
C ALA A 49 5.12 -0.85 -3.20
N PHE A 50 5.52 -0.24 -2.09
CA PHE A 50 6.45 -0.84 -1.15
C PHE A 50 5.94 -2.19 -0.62
N TRP A 51 4.66 -2.22 -0.25
CA TRP A 51 4.04 -3.41 0.31
C TRP A 51 3.75 -4.50 -0.72
N SER A 52 3.35 -4.13 -1.94
CA SER A 52 3.16 -5.06 -3.05
C SER A 52 4.47 -5.74 -3.43
N VAL A 53 5.61 -5.02 -3.42
CA VAL A 53 6.94 -5.62 -3.68
C VAL A 53 7.41 -6.48 -2.51
N ARG A 54 7.20 -6.03 -1.27
CA ARG A 54 7.76 -6.68 -0.09
C ARG A 54 6.98 -7.92 0.36
N GLU A 55 5.66 -7.92 0.17
CA GLU A 55 4.82 -9.07 0.56
C GLU A 55 3.59 -9.25 -0.36
N PRO A 56 3.80 -9.63 -1.64
CA PRO A 56 2.74 -9.74 -2.65
C PRO A 56 1.64 -10.75 -2.29
N ARG A 57 1.95 -11.74 -1.44
CA ARG A 57 0.97 -12.74 -0.97
C ARG A 57 -0.08 -12.18 -0.02
N ARG A 58 0.14 -11.00 0.59
CA ARG A 58 -0.76 -10.42 1.60
C ARG A 58 -1.48 -9.18 1.13
N LEU A 59 -0.87 -8.41 0.23
CA LEU A 59 -1.48 -7.26 -0.43
C LEU A 59 -1.75 -7.59 -1.89
N GLY A 60 -2.98 -8.05 -2.15
CA GLY A 60 -3.46 -8.31 -3.50
C GLY A 60 -4.13 -7.09 -4.14
N MET A 61 -4.40 -7.22 -5.44
CA MET A 61 -5.12 -6.21 -6.26
C MET A 61 -6.44 -5.76 -5.63
N GLY A 62 -7.15 -6.65 -4.93
CA GLY A 62 -8.41 -6.32 -4.25
C GLY A 62 -8.25 -5.27 -3.15
N THR A 63 -7.16 -5.33 -2.37
CA THR A 63 -6.89 -4.32 -1.33
C THR A 63 -6.51 -2.97 -1.94
N ALA A 64 -5.72 -2.98 -3.03
CA ALA A 64 -5.36 -1.78 -3.78
C ALA A 64 -6.60 -1.07 -4.36
N PHE A 65 -7.54 -1.83 -4.91
CA PHE A 65 -8.80 -1.30 -5.44
C PHE A 65 -9.66 -0.64 -4.36
N VAL A 66 -9.88 -1.32 -3.22
CA VAL A 66 -10.71 -0.79 -2.14
C VAL A 66 -10.11 0.49 -1.55
N VAL A 67 -8.80 0.50 -1.32
CA VAL A 67 -8.10 1.70 -0.82
C VAL A 67 -8.18 2.84 -1.83
N GLY A 68 -8.00 2.58 -3.13
CA GLY A 68 -8.17 3.60 -4.16
C GLY A 68 -9.60 4.13 -4.25
N LEU A 69 -10.62 3.28 -4.05
CA LEU A 69 -12.02 3.70 -4.05
C LEU A 69 -12.33 4.63 -2.87
N MET A 70 -11.79 4.30 -1.69
CA MET A 70 -11.87 5.19 -0.53
C MET A 70 -11.19 6.54 -0.81
N MET A 71 -10.09 6.53 -1.57
CA MET A 71 -9.34 7.74 -1.90
C MET A 71 -10.07 8.65 -2.89
N ASP A 72 -10.75 8.07 -3.89
CA ASP A 72 -11.60 8.84 -4.80
C ASP A 72 -12.73 9.55 -4.04
N VAL A 73 -13.38 8.84 -3.10
CA VAL A 73 -14.47 9.39 -2.26
C VAL A 73 -13.95 10.51 -1.36
N ALA A 74 -12.77 10.34 -0.77
CA ALA A 74 -12.21 11.30 0.17
C ALA A 74 -11.65 12.56 -0.49
N SER A 75 -11.12 12.44 -1.71
CA SER A 75 -10.57 13.55 -2.49
C SER A 75 -11.61 14.24 -3.37
N GLY A 76 -12.81 13.66 -3.50
CA GLY A 76 -13.82 14.12 -4.47
C GLY A 76 -13.35 14.01 -5.93
N SER A 77 -12.42 13.10 -6.23
CA SER A 77 -11.88 12.92 -7.58
C SER A 77 -12.81 12.10 -8.47
N VAL A 78 -12.46 12.00 -9.75
CA VAL A 78 -13.19 11.14 -10.69
C VAL A 78 -13.15 9.71 -10.17
N MET A 79 -14.33 9.10 -10.08
CA MET A 79 -14.47 7.71 -9.67
C MET A 79 -13.72 6.79 -10.66
N GLY A 80 -12.73 6.06 -10.16
CA GLY A 80 -11.84 5.20 -10.93
C GLY A 80 -10.41 5.74 -11.09
N GLN A 81 -10.10 6.99 -10.73
CA GLN A 81 -8.76 7.55 -10.94
C GLN A 81 -7.70 6.87 -10.05
N HIS A 82 -7.90 6.85 -8.72
CA HIS A 82 -6.98 6.18 -7.80
C HIS A 82 -7.10 4.64 -7.81
N PRO A 83 -8.29 4.02 -7.85
CA PRO A 83 -8.45 2.57 -7.85
C PRO A 83 -7.72 1.89 -9.00
N LEU A 84 -7.85 2.42 -10.23
CA LEU A 84 -7.22 1.83 -11.41
C LEU A 84 -5.71 2.01 -11.39
N ALA A 85 -5.23 3.18 -10.96
CA ALA A 85 -3.80 3.44 -10.82
C ALA A 85 -3.15 2.48 -9.81
N TYR A 86 -3.78 2.28 -8.65
CA TYR A 86 -3.26 1.37 -7.62
C TYR A 86 -3.39 -0.09 -8.02
N LEU A 87 -4.41 -0.47 -8.80
CA LEU A 87 -4.54 -1.81 -9.36
C LEU A 87 -3.41 -2.14 -10.31
N LEU A 88 -3.12 -1.24 -11.27
CA LEU A 88 -2.03 -1.40 -12.22
C LEU A 88 -0.68 -1.47 -11.51
N LEU A 89 -0.48 -0.65 -10.49
CA LEU A 89 0.72 -0.64 -9.68
C LEU A 89 0.89 -1.94 -8.88
N SER A 90 -0.18 -2.43 -8.24
CA SER A 90 -0.17 -3.72 -7.55
C SER A 90 0.00 -4.90 -8.52
N TYR A 91 -0.50 -4.79 -9.75
CA TYR A 91 -0.30 -5.78 -10.80
C TYR A 91 1.14 -5.81 -11.31
N ALA A 92 1.76 -4.65 -11.50
CA ALA A 92 3.15 -4.56 -11.95
C ALA A 92 4.16 -5.01 -10.87
N ALA A 93 3.79 -4.90 -9.59
CA ALA A 93 4.65 -5.23 -8.46
C ALA A 93 4.60 -6.72 -8.03
N GLY A 94 3.56 -7.46 -8.41
CA GLY A 94 3.34 -8.87 -8.06
C GLY A 94 3.72 -9.83 -9.18
#